data_AF-A0A7K3TGY9-F1
#
_entry.id   AF-A0A7K3TGY9-F1
#
_cell.length_a   1.000
_cell.length_b   1.000
_cell.length_c   1.000
_cell.angle_alpha   90.00
_cell.angle_beta   90.00
_cell.angle_gamma   90.00
#
_symmetry.space_group_name_H-M   'P 1'
#
loop_
_entity.id
_entity.type
_entity.pdbx_description
1 polymer ?
#
loop_
_entity_poly.entity_id
_entity_poly.type
_entity_poly.pdbx_seq_one_letter_code
_entity_poly.pdbx_strand_id
1 'polypeptide(L)'
;MDRTNPAYGELIHEITGYIVGYWQDAADGHPYHAMFHPGCTARDMACEYMIERYEDWLEGMSWIDPDRLARYASLGRGNDPVAAAMDACDRMFAVIWPHAEGDDPSYP
;
A
#
# COMPACT_ATOMS: atom_id res chain seq x y z
N MET A 1 11.41 -6.13 6.51
CA MET A 1 11.07 -4.82 7.08
C MET A 1 11.37 -4.90 8.57
N ASP A 2 11.98 -3.88 9.16
CA ASP A 2 12.35 -3.91 10.58
C ASP A 2 11.12 -3.64 11.46
N ARG A 3 10.70 -4.64 12.23
CA ARG A 3 9.53 -4.57 13.12
C ARG A 3 9.80 -3.80 14.42
N THR A 4 11.06 -3.52 14.71
CA THR A 4 11.47 -2.77 15.91
C THR A 4 11.50 -1.26 15.67
N ASN A 5 11.44 -0.83 14.41
CA ASN A 5 11.32 0.56 14.04
C ASN A 5 9.91 1.07 14.45
N PRO A 6 9.79 2.17 15.21
CA PRO A 6 8.50 2.69 15.67
C PRO A 6 7.56 3.05 14.52
N ALA A 7 8.09 3.40 13.35
CA ALA A 7 7.32 3.71 12.16
C ALA A 7 6.61 2.48 11.57
N TYR A 8 7.02 1.25 11.94
CA TYR A 8 6.38 0.02 11.48
C TYR A 8 4.92 -0.07 11.94
N GLY A 9 4.65 0.24 13.20
CA GLY A 9 3.29 0.23 13.75
C GLY A 9 2.42 1.35 13.17
N GLU A 10 3.00 2.54 13.01
CA GLU A 10 2.32 3.67 12.35
C GLU A 10 1.94 3.31 10.91
N LEU A 11 2.90 2.78 10.14
CA LEU A 11 2.65 2.41 8.75
C LEU A 11 1.65 1.25 8.63
N ILE A 12 1.66 0.26 9.53
CA ILE A 12 0.59 -0.76 9.57
C ILE A 12 -0.79 -0.10 9.69
N HIS A 13 -0.92 0.87 10.60
CA HIS A 13 -2.19 1.52 10.86
C HIS A 13 -2.68 2.31 9.64
N GLU A 14 -1.80 3.10 9.03
CA GLU A 14 -2.10 3.86 7.81
C GLU A 14 -2.59 2.92 6.69
N ILE A 15 -1.79 1.89 6.38
CA ILE A 15 -2.11 0.96 5.28
C ILE A 15 -3.41 0.19 5.55
N THR A 16 -3.69 -0.16 6.82
CA THR A 16 -4.97 -0.75 7.20
C THR A 16 -6.13 0.22 6.95
N GLY A 17 -5.97 1.50 7.27
CA GLY A 17 -6.97 2.54 7.01
C GLY A 17 -7.26 2.69 5.52
N TYR A 18 -6.22 2.65 4.69
CA TYR A 18 -6.32 2.64 3.24
C TYR A 18 -7.09 1.41 2.71
N ILE A 19 -6.78 0.20 3.18
CA ILE A 19 -7.52 -1.04 2.83
C ILE A 19 -9.00 -0.92 3.21
N VAL A 20 -9.31 -0.39 4.39
CA VAL A 20 -10.70 -0.15 4.82
C VAL A 20 -11.39 0.86 3.89
N GLY A 21 -10.70 1.95 3.53
CA GLY A 21 -11.19 2.97 2.61
C GLY A 21 -11.55 2.39 1.23
N TYR A 22 -10.72 1.50 0.67
CA TYR A 22 -11.04 0.80 -0.57
C TYR A 22 -12.35 0.01 -0.49
N TRP A 23 -12.56 -0.73 0.61
CA TRP A 23 -13.79 -1.50 0.79
C TRP A 23 -15.01 -0.62 1.00
N GLN A 24 -14.85 0.53 1.67
CA GLN A 24 -15.91 1.53 1.81
C GLN A 24 -16.29 2.12 0.44
N ASP A 25 -15.31 2.56 -0.35
CA ASP A 25 -15.53 3.05 -1.72
C ASP A 25 -16.25 1.98 -2.59
N ALA A 26 -15.81 0.72 -2.50
CA ALA A 26 -16.43 -0.39 -3.21
C ALA A 26 -17.88 -0.64 -2.75
N ALA A 27 -18.15 -0.59 -1.44
CA ALA A 27 -19.49 -0.77 -0.87
C ALA A 27 -20.45 0.37 -1.24
N ASP A 28 -19.93 1.59 -1.38
CA ASP A 28 -20.68 2.77 -1.81
C ASP A 28 -20.97 2.79 -3.32
N GLY A 29 -20.60 1.73 -4.04
CA GLY A 29 -20.85 1.60 -5.46
C GLY A 29 -19.90 2.44 -6.31
N HIS A 30 -18.75 2.82 -5.75
CA HIS A 30 -17.62 3.39 -6.48
C HIS A 30 -16.53 2.32 -6.62
N PRO A 31 -16.75 1.23 -7.38
CA PRO A 31 -15.70 0.25 -7.62
C PRO A 31 -14.60 0.94 -8.41
N TYR A 32 -13.60 1.45 -7.70
CA TYR A 32 -12.36 1.89 -8.31
C TYR A 32 -11.79 0.65 -9.02
N HIS A 33 -11.75 0.71 -10.35
CA HIS A 33 -11.34 -0.34 -11.29
C HIS A 33 -12.11 -1.68 -11.30
N ALA A 34 -13.00 -1.99 -10.34
CA ALA A 34 -13.51 -3.36 -10.17
C ALA A 34 -14.38 -3.93 -11.31
N MET A 35 -14.81 -3.11 -12.27
CA MET A 35 -15.60 -3.58 -13.40
C MET A 35 -14.78 -4.01 -14.63
N PHE A 36 -13.45 -3.79 -14.67
CA PHE A 36 -12.71 -3.82 -15.95
C PHE A 36 -11.46 -4.72 -16.07
N HIS A 37 -11.13 -5.57 -15.09
CA HIS A 37 -9.90 -6.38 -15.18
C HIS A 37 -10.15 -7.90 -15.06
N PRO A 38 -10.49 -8.59 -16.17
CA PRO A 38 -10.55 -10.05 -16.20
C PRO A 38 -9.22 -10.65 -15.73
N GLY A 39 -9.28 -11.50 -14.70
CA GLY A 39 -8.11 -12.20 -14.16
C GLY A 39 -7.44 -11.54 -12.95
N CYS A 40 -7.91 -10.37 -12.50
CA CYS A 40 -7.43 -9.73 -11.28
C CYS A 40 -8.26 -10.15 -10.06
N THR A 41 -7.58 -10.46 -8.96
CA THR A 41 -8.23 -10.68 -7.65
C THR A 41 -8.66 -9.36 -7.01
N ALA A 42 -9.52 -9.41 -6.00
CA ALA A 42 -9.85 -8.22 -5.20
C ALA A 42 -8.61 -7.56 -4.57
N ARG A 43 -7.60 -8.39 -4.24
CA ARG A 43 -6.32 -7.92 -3.72
C ARG A 43 -5.53 -7.15 -4.78
N ASP A 44 -5.49 -7.63 -6.01
CA ASP A 44 -4.76 -6.95 -7.10
C ASP A 44 -5.39 -5.59 -7.39
N MET A 45 -6.72 -5.53 -7.46
CA MET A 45 -7.46 -4.29 -7.66
C MET A 45 -7.25 -3.30 -6.50
N ALA A 46 -7.24 -3.80 -5.25
CA ALA A 46 -6.91 -2.97 -4.10
C ALA A 46 -5.47 -2.46 -4.17
N CYS A 47 -4.51 -3.30 -4.58
CA CYS A 47 -3.11 -2.91 -4.71
C CYS A 47 -2.92 -1.77 -5.73
N GLU A 48 -3.56 -1.87 -6.90
CA GLU A 48 -3.52 -0.82 -7.92
C GLU A 48 -4.11 0.50 -7.41
N TYR A 49 -5.30 0.45 -6.77
CA TYR A 49 -5.91 1.61 -6.12
C TYR A 49 -4.95 2.25 -5.11
N MET A 50 -4.29 1.43 -4.31
CA MET A 50 -3.41 1.90 -3.24
C MET A 50 -2.16 2.59 -3.78
N ILE A 51 -1.55 2.06 -4.85
CA ILE A 51 -0.35 2.66 -5.46
C ILE A 51 -0.63 4.12 -5.86
N GLU A 52 -1.75 4.38 -6.55
CA GLU A 52 -2.13 5.74 -6.95
C GLU A 52 -2.32 6.66 -5.73
N ARG A 53 -2.99 6.18 -4.68
CA ARG A 53 -3.26 6.97 -3.49
C ARG A 53 -2.02 7.21 -2.62
N TYR A 54 -1.09 6.26 -2.59
CA TYR A 54 0.16 6.41 -1.84
C TYR A 54 1.09 7.42 -2.49
N GLU A 55 1.17 7.45 -3.81
CA GLU A 55 2.00 8.41 -4.52
C GLU A 55 1.59 9.84 -4.17
N ASP A 56 0.32 10.19 -4.38
CA ASP A 56 -0.24 11.52 -4.04
C ASP A 56 -0.06 11.86 -2.55
N TRP A 57 -0.30 10.88 -1.66
CA TRP A 57 -0.18 11.06 -0.22
C TRP A 57 1.26 11.31 0.23
N LEU A 58 2.22 10.53 -0.27
CA LEU A 58 3.64 10.65 0.08
C LEU A 58 4.26 11.89 -0.54
N GLU A 59 3.86 12.27 -1.76
CA GLU A 59 4.24 13.54 -2.36
C GLU A 59 3.74 14.71 -1.51
N GLY A 60 2.46 14.71 -1.12
CA GLY A 60 1.91 15.72 -0.21
C GLY A 60 2.64 15.75 1.14
N MET A 61 2.95 14.58 1.69
CA MET A 61 3.71 14.46 2.93
C MET A 61 5.12 15.03 2.83
N SER A 62 5.79 14.91 1.68
CA SER A 62 7.14 15.46 1.47
C SER A 62 7.23 16.96 1.72
N TRP A 63 6.13 17.69 1.50
CA TRP A 63 6.03 19.13 1.74
C TRP A 63 5.53 19.47 3.15
N ILE A 64 4.64 18.66 3.71
CA ILE A 64 3.95 18.95 4.97
C ILE A 64 4.74 18.43 6.18
N ASP A 65 5.26 17.21 6.10
CA ASP A 65 5.97 16.51 7.18
C ASP A 65 7.07 15.60 6.59
N PRO A 66 8.20 16.18 6.14
CA PRO A 66 9.30 15.43 5.55
C PRO A 66 9.95 14.45 6.54
N ASP A 67 9.90 14.72 7.85
CA ASP A 67 10.43 13.81 8.87
C ASP A 67 9.60 12.53 8.95
N ARG A 68 8.27 12.62 8.81
CA ARG A 68 7.40 11.44 8.72
C ARG A 68 7.68 10.63 7.46
N LEU A 69 7.86 11.30 6.33
CA LEU A 69 8.27 10.64 5.10
C LEU A 69 9.60 9.88 5.28
N ALA A 70 10.61 10.52 5.87
CA ALA A 70 11.90 9.90 6.12
C ALA A 70 11.80 8.66 7.03
N ARG A 71 10.92 8.69 8.05
CA ARG A 71 10.64 7.52 8.90
C ARG A 71 10.07 6.36 8.08
N TYR A 72 9.10 6.60 7.19
CA TYR A 72 8.56 5.55 6.34
C TYR A 72 9.56 5.05 5.30
N ALA A 73 10.31 5.96 4.67
CA ALA A 73 11.37 5.64 3.73
C ALA A 73 12.42 4.69 4.33
N SER A 74 12.72 4.83 5.62
CA SER A 74 13.67 3.95 6.33
C SER A 74 13.25 2.47 6.41
N LEU A 75 11.96 2.17 6.20
CA LEU A 75 11.42 0.80 6.20
C LEU A 75 11.50 0.12 4.83
N GLY A 76 11.62 0.91 3.78
CA GLY A 76 11.58 0.45 2.40
C GLY A 76 12.93 0.55 1.69
N ARG A 77 12.87 0.49 0.37
CA ARG A 77 14.01 0.50 -0.54
C ARG A 77 13.67 1.42 -1.71
N GLY A 78 14.56 2.37 -2.01
CA GLY A 78 14.34 3.30 -3.11
C GLY A 78 15.52 4.23 -3.30
N ASN A 79 15.56 4.88 -4.45
CA ASN A 79 16.62 5.81 -4.82
C ASN A 79 16.35 7.23 -4.31
N ASP A 80 15.13 7.51 -3.89
CA ASP A 80 14.69 8.74 -3.24
C ASP A 80 13.70 8.42 -2.09
N PRO A 81 13.42 9.38 -1.19
CA PRO A 81 12.57 9.14 -0.03
C PRO A 81 11.13 8.72 -0.37
N VAL A 82 10.55 9.24 -1.45
CA VAL A 82 9.17 8.90 -1.86
C VAL A 82 9.15 7.47 -2.40
N ALA A 83 10.05 7.12 -3.31
CA ALA A 83 10.16 5.76 -3.83
C ALA A 83 10.45 4.74 -2.72
N ALA A 84 11.29 5.09 -1.74
CA ALA A 84 11.56 4.23 -0.60
C ALA A 84 10.35 4.07 0.32
N ALA A 85 9.57 5.12 0.54
CA ALA A 85 8.33 5.04 1.31
C ALA A 85 7.24 4.26 0.56
N MET A 86 7.17 4.36 -0.77
CA MET A 86 6.29 3.55 -1.63
C MET A 86 6.61 2.05 -1.47
N ASP A 87 7.87 1.63 -1.58
CA ASP A 87 8.28 0.23 -1.31
C ASP A 87 7.87 -0.22 0.10
N ALA A 88 7.98 0.68 1.09
CA ALA A 88 7.53 0.37 2.44
C ALA A 88 6.02 0.14 2.51
N CYS A 89 5.23 0.97 1.82
CA CYS A 89 3.77 0.82 1.75
C CYS A 89 3.36 -0.50 1.08
N ASP A 90 3.93 -0.83 -0.09
CA ASP A 90 3.63 -2.07 -0.83
C ASP A 90 3.96 -3.32 -0.02
N ARG A 91 5.14 -3.33 0.61
CA ARG A 91 5.56 -4.46 1.43
C ARG A 91 4.71 -4.57 2.69
N MET A 92 4.21 -3.47 3.23
CA MET A 92 3.30 -3.50 4.36
C MET A 92 1.92 -4.00 3.95
N PHE A 93 1.42 -3.59 2.78
CA PHE A 93 0.20 -4.12 2.20
C PHE A 93 0.28 -5.64 2.03
N ALA A 94 1.40 -6.15 1.49
CA ALA A 94 1.63 -7.60 1.38
C ALA A 94 1.70 -8.34 2.73
N VAL A 95 2.10 -7.66 3.81
CA VAL A 95 2.09 -8.22 5.17
C VAL A 95 0.67 -8.29 5.73
N ILE A 96 -0.14 -7.27 5.50
CA ILE A 96 -1.51 -7.18 6.02
C ILE A 96 -2.46 -8.06 5.21
N TRP A 97 -2.30 -8.07 3.89
CA TRP A 97 -3.12 -8.81 2.95
C TRP A 97 -2.23 -9.62 2.01
N PRO A 98 -1.71 -10.77 2.46
CA PRO A 98 -0.90 -11.66 1.63
C PRO A 98 -1.74 -12.24 0.48
N HIS A 99 -1.07 -12.64 -0.60
CA HIS A 99 -1.71 -13.49 -1.61
C HIS A 99 -2.18 -14.80 -0.96
N ALA A 100 -3.31 -15.34 -1.41
CA ALA A 100 -3.73 -16.67 -0.98
C ALA A 100 -2.81 -17.73 -1.61
N GLU A 101 -2.58 -18.83 -0.90
CA GLU A 101 -1.90 -20.00 -1.49
C GLU A 101 -2.73 -20.47 -2.70
N GLY A 102 -2.19 -20.32 -3.91
CA GLY A 102 -2.87 -20.63 -5.18
C GLY A 102 -3.02 -19.43 -6.15
N ASP A 103 -2.74 -18.21 -5.72
CA ASP A 103 -2.76 -17.00 -6.58
C ASP A 103 -1.42 -16.75 -7.30
N ASP A 104 -0.40 -17.58 -7.08
CA ASP A 104 0.91 -17.47 -7.73
C ASP A 104 0.94 -18.33 -9.01
N PRO A 105 0.97 -17.76 -10.23
CA PRO A 105 1.10 -18.53 -11.47
C PRO A 105 2.44 -19.28 -11.58
N SER A 106 3.36 -19.05 -10.63
CA SER A 106 4.66 -19.70 -10.53
C SER A 106 4.66 -20.98 -9.70
N TYR A 107 3.53 -21.35 -9.10
CA TYR A 107 3.40 -22.57 -8.28
C TYR A 107 2.74 -23.70 -9.09
N PRO A 108 3.48 -24.74 -9.51
CA PRO A 108 2.90 -25.93 -10.13
C PRO A 108 2.08 -26.79 -9.15
#